data_AF-A0A6A6L2Q4-F1
#
_entry.id   AF-A0A6A6L2Q4-F1
#
_cell.length_a   1.000
_cell.length_b   1.000
_cell.length_c   1.000
_cell.angle_alpha   90.00
_cell.angle_beta   90.00
_cell.angle_gamma   90.00
#
_symmetry.space_group_name_H-M   'P 1'
#
loop_
_entity.id
_entity.type
_entity.pdbx_description
1 polymer ?
#
loop_
_entity_poly.entity_id
_entity_poly.type
_entity_poly.pdbx_seq_one_letter_code
_entity_poly.pdbx_strand_id
1 'polypeptide(L)'
;MRFQVEKGKKKMVLDIFISIFTEVIKEPIMEFIVVPIKRHISYPFIYKSKVETLHREAEQLKNKRLKLQQSVDEATRKGEEIYESVNKWMIDAGKAIEEAEEFIQGEEQAKKRCFVGLCPDLKTRYLLSKKAEKKALAIDTLRNEGDLDSISFRPRLLQIVASSVYHREALNSRVLFEASYGCSERS
;
A
#
# COMPACT_ATOMS: atom_id res chain seq x y z
N MET A 1 -12.65 9.83 -23.40
CA MET A 1 -12.33 9.78 -24.85
C MET A 1 -11.09 8.94 -25.20
N ARG A 2 -9.91 9.11 -24.58
CA ARG A 2 -8.68 8.33 -24.91
C ARG A 2 -8.85 6.79 -24.87
N PHE A 3 -9.59 6.26 -23.90
CA PHE A 3 -9.81 4.81 -23.75
C PHE A 3 -10.56 4.17 -24.93
N GLN A 4 -11.53 4.87 -25.52
CA GLN A 4 -12.28 4.40 -26.70
C GLN A 4 -11.43 4.49 -27.97
N VAL A 5 -10.61 5.54 -28.09
CA VAL A 5 -9.65 5.70 -29.20
C VAL A 5 -8.60 4.58 -29.17
N GLU A 6 -8.13 4.19 -27.99
CA GLU A 6 -7.12 3.14 -27.86
C GLU A 6 -7.70 1.73 -28.01
N LYS A 7 -8.96 1.51 -27.61
CA LYS A 7 -9.72 0.29 -27.99
C LYS A 7 -9.96 0.23 -29.51
N GLY A 8 -10.33 1.34 -30.15
CA GLY A 8 -10.54 1.42 -31.59
C GLY A 8 -9.27 1.17 -32.39
N LYS A 9 -8.14 1.74 -31.96
CA LYS A 9 -6.81 1.48 -32.56
C LYS A 9 -6.38 0.02 -32.38
N LYS A 10 -6.60 -0.58 -31.21
CA LYS A 10 -6.30 -2.01 -30.97
C LYS A 10 -7.16 -2.93 -31.83
N LYS A 11 -8.45 -2.62 -32.00
CA LYS A 11 -9.38 -3.35 -32.87
C LYS A 11 -8.92 -3.28 -34.33
N MET A 12 -8.62 -2.07 -34.82
CA MET A 12 -8.13 -1.86 -36.20
C MET A 12 -6.79 -2.55 -36.49
N VAL A 13 -5.85 -2.52 -35.53
CA VAL A 13 -4.57 -3.23 -35.69
C VAL A 13 -4.79 -4.75 -35.70
N LEU A 14 -5.66 -5.27 -34.81
CA LEU A 14 -5.98 -6.70 -34.77
C LEU A 14 -6.66 -7.18 -36.07
N ASP A 15 -7.56 -6.39 -36.63
CA ASP A 15 -8.29 -6.70 -37.87
C ASP A 15 -7.33 -6.73 -39.08
N ILE A 16 -6.35 -5.82 -39.14
CA ILE A 16 -5.29 -5.82 -40.17
C ILE A 16 -4.42 -7.09 -40.06
N PHE A 17 -4.01 -7.46 -38.85
CA PHE A 17 -3.25 -8.69 -38.63
C PHE A 17 -4.07 -9.93 -39.01
N ILE A 18 -5.35 -10.01 -38.68
CA ILE A 18 -6.22 -11.13 -39.04
C ILE A 18 -6.35 -11.25 -40.57
N SER A 19 -6.55 -10.13 -41.27
CA SER A 19 -6.69 -10.11 -42.74
C SER A 19 -5.44 -10.60 -43.47
N ILE A 20 -4.24 -10.21 -43.01
CA ILE A 20 -2.96 -10.68 -43.59
C ILE A 20 -2.79 -12.19 -43.36
N PHE A 21 -3.23 -12.71 -42.22
CA PHE A 21 -3.10 -14.13 -41.89
C PHE A 21 -4.07 -15.02 -42.67
N THR A 22 -5.28 -14.56 -42.95
CA THR A 22 -6.29 -15.34 -43.69
C THR A 22 -5.89 -15.63 -45.14
N GLU A 23 -5.06 -14.78 -45.76
CA GLU A 23 -4.63 -14.93 -47.15
C GLU A 23 -3.43 -15.88 -47.32
N VAL A 24 -2.59 -16.01 -46.28
CA VAL A 24 -1.35 -16.81 -46.30
C VAL A 24 -1.57 -18.27 -45.89
N ILE A 25 -2.71 -18.58 -45.28
CA ILE A 25 -2.97 -19.86 -44.63
C ILE A 25 -3.76 -20.81 -45.56
N LYS A 26 -3.09 -21.85 -46.06
CA LYS A 26 -3.72 -23.09 -46.53
C LYS A 26 -3.45 -24.22 -45.53
N GLU A 27 -4.42 -25.13 -45.42
CA GLU A 27 -4.77 -25.88 -44.20
C GLU A 27 -3.70 -26.76 -43.50
N PRO A 28 -2.66 -27.35 -44.14
CA PRO A 28 -1.73 -28.20 -43.37
C PRO A 28 -0.66 -27.42 -42.59
N ILE A 29 -0.48 -26.12 -42.84
CA ILE A 29 0.63 -25.33 -42.27
C ILE A 29 0.17 -24.45 -41.08
N MET A 30 -1.13 -24.48 -40.77
CA MET A 30 -1.75 -23.65 -39.73
C MET A 30 -1.11 -23.86 -38.37
N GLU A 31 -1.00 -25.10 -37.89
CA GLU A 31 -0.46 -25.36 -36.55
C GLU A 31 1.02 -24.96 -36.44
N PHE A 32 1.82 -25.19 -37.48
CA PHE A 32 3.25 -24.95 -37.45
C PHE A 32 3.61 -23.46 -37.49
N ILE A 33 2.78 -22.63 -38.15
CA ILE A 33 2.98 -21.18 -38.24
C ILE A 33 2.25 -20.44 -37.11
N VAL A 34 1.03 -20.85 -36.77
CA VAL A 34 0.21 -20.17 -35.76
C VAL A 34 0.76 -20.37 -34.36
N VAL A 35 1.31 -21.53 -34.00
CA VAL A 35 1.83 -21.77 -32.64
C VAL A 35 3.03 -20.86 -32.28
N PRO A 36 4.10 -20.75 -33.09
CA PRO A 36 5.19 -19.82 -32.81
C PRO A 36 4.72 -18.36 -32.80
N ILE A 37 3.88 -17.97 -33.76
CA ILE A 37 3.39 -16.60 -33.87
C ILE A 37 2.50 -16.23 -32.68
N LYS A 38 1.59 -17.12 -32.27
CA LYS A 38 0.76 -16.96 -31.07
C LYS A 38 1.63 -16.82 -29.83
N ARG A 39 2.70 -17.62 -29.70
CA ARG A 39 3.68 -17.46 -28.60
C ARG A 39 4.31 -16.06 -28.65
N HIS A 40 4.86 -15.65 -29.78
CA HIS A 40 5.52 -14.34 -29.92
C HIS A 40 4.59 -13.15 -29.68
N ILE A 41 3.35 -13.22 -30.17
CA ILE A 41 2.35 -12.16 -29.99
C ILE A 41 1.78 -12.17 -28.57
N SER A 42 1.59 -13.34 -27.95
CA SER A 42 1.01 -13.44 -26.59
C SER A 42 1.94 -12.94 -25.50
N TYR A 43 3.26 -13.06 -25.63
CA TYR A 43 4.20 -12.67 -24.58
C TYR A 43 4.07 -11.20 -24.14
N PRO A 44 4.04 -10.20 -25.04
CA PRO A 44 3.76 -8.82 -24.68
C PRO A 44 2.42 -8.62 -23.95
N PHE A 45 1.37 -9.34 -24.34
CA PHE A 45 0.06 -9.25 -23.67
C PHE A 45 0.08 -9.87 -22.27
N ILE A 46 0.74 -11.01 -22.09
CA ILE A 46 0.92 -11.66 -20.78
C ILE A 46 1.71 -10.74 -19.86
N TYR A 47 2.83 -10.18 -20.33
CA TYR A 47 3.63 -9.22 -19.58
C TYR A 47 2.78 -8.04 -19.10
N LYS A 48 2.08 -7.40 -20.04
CA LYS A 48 1.22 -6.26 -19.75
C LYS A 48 0.16 -6.60 -18.69
N SER A 49 -0.48 -7.76 -18.83
CA SER A 49 -1.48 -8.23 -17.85
C SER A 49 -0.88 -8.43 -16.45
N LYS A 50 0.37 -8.88 -16.36
CA LYS A 50 1.07 -9.04 -15.07
C LYS A 50 1.40 -7.70 -14.42
N VAL A 51 1.78 -6.68 -15.20
CA VAL A 51 2.01 -5.34 -14.62
C VAL A 51 0.71 -4.65 -14.22
N GLU A 52 -0.35 -4.78 -15.03
CA GLU A 52 -1.69 -4.29 -14.65
C GLU A 52 -2.20 -4.97 -13.37
N THR A 53 -1.91 -6.27 -13.20
CA THR A 53 -2.21 -6.99 -11.95
C THR A 53 -1.43 -6.40 -10.78
N LEU A 54 -0.11 -6.22 -10.90
CA LEU A 54 0.70 -5.61 -9.84
C LEU A 54 0.17 -4.22 -9.43
N HIS A 55 -0.19 -3.38 -10.41
CA HIS A 55 -0.78 -2.07 -10.14
C HIS A 55 -2.05 -2.18 -9.30
N ARG A 56 -2.98 -3.06 -9.70
CA ARG A 56 -4.22 -3.28 -8.97
C ARG A 56 -3.97 -3.79 -7.55
N GLU A 57 -3.09 -4.77 -7.37
CA GLU A 57 -2.78 -5.31 -6.04
C GLU A 57 -2.15 -4.25 -5.13
N ALA A 58 -1.24 -3.41 -5.66
CA ALA A 58 -0.62 -2.31 -4.93
C ALA A 58 -1.66 -1.24 -4.49
N GLU A 59 -2.60 -0.89 -5.37
CA GLU A 59 -3.68 0.04 -5.06
C GLU A 59 -4.61 -0.51 -3.95
N GLN A 60 -4.94 -1.80 -4.01
CA GLN A 60 -5.71 -2.46 -2.95
C GLN A 60 -4.97 -2.45 -1.61
N LEU A 61 -3.66 -2.75 -1.60
CA LEU A 61 -2.84 -2.71 -0.40
C LEU A 61 -2.76 -1.29 0.19
N LYS A 62 -2.62 -0.27 -0.66
CA LYS A 62 -2.64 1.14 -0.27
C LYS A 62 -3.96 1.53 0.40
N ASN A 63 -5.08 1.11 -0.17
CA ASN A 63 -6.40 1.35 0.43
C ASN A 63 -6.56 0.63 1.78
N LYS A 64 -6.08 -0.62 1.91
CA LYS A 64 -6.10 -1.35 3.19
C LYS A 64 -5.24 -0.65 4.23
N ARG A 65 -4.04 -0.19 3.87
CA ARG A 65 -3.14 0.57 4.75
C ARG A 65 -3.77 1.90 5.20
N LEU A 66 -4.43 2.63 4.30
CA LEU A 66 -5.13 3.88 4.64
C LEU A 66 -6.25 3.65 5.65
N LYS A 67 -7.08 2.61 5.46
CA LYS A 67 -8.13 2.25 6.42
C LYS A 67 -7.55 1.87 7.77
N LEU A 68 -6.48 1.08 7.79
CA LEU A 68 -5.82 0.67 9.02
C LEU A 68 -5.22 1.85 9.77
N GLN A 69 -4.61 2.81 9.05
CA GLN A 69 -4.12 4.06 9.64
C GLN A 69 -5.24 4.83 10.34
N GLN A 70 -6.43 4.96 9.71
CA GLN A 70 -7.57 5.62 10.34
C GLN A 70 -8.00 4.93 11.64
N SER A 71 -8.01 3.59 11.66
CA SER A 71 -8.33 2.83 12.86
C SER A 71 -7.26 3.00 13.95
N VAL A 72 -5.98 3.04 13.57
CA VAL A 72 -4.86 3.34 14.48
C VAL A 72 -4.99 4.73 15.09
N ASP A 73 -5.33 5.73 14.29
CA ASP A 73 -5.54 7.10 14.76
C ASP A 73 -6.72 7.16 15.74
N GLU A 74 -7.80 6.42 15.47
CA GLU A 74 -8.96 6.30 16.36
C GLU A 74 -8.60 5.65 17.70
N ALA A 75 -7.88 4.52 17.68
CA ALA A 75 -7.43 3.82 18.88
C ALA A 75 -6.49 4.69 19.73
N THR A 76 -5.55 5.39 19.07
CA THR A 76 -4.66 6.35 19.72
C THR A 76 -5.44 7.46 20.43
N ARG A 77 -6.48 8.00 19.78
CA ARG A 77 -7.38 9.00 20.39
C ARG A 77 -8.18 8.45 21.57
N LYS A 78 -8.46 7.15 21.60
CA LYS A 78 -9.08 6.45 22.74
C LYS A 78 -8.09 6.14 23.88
N GLY A 79 -6.82 6.49 23.72
CA GLY A 79 -5.75 6.18 24.68
C GLY A 79 -5.41 4.68 24.71
N GLU A 80 -5.65 3.97 23.61
CA GLU A 80 -5.28 2.58 23.45
C GLU A 80 -3.87 2.47 22.85
N GLU A 81 -3.18 1.39 23.19
CA GLU A 81 -1.89 1.05 22.60
C GLU A 81 -2.11 0.13 21.40
N ILE A 82 -1.35 0.38 20.33
CA ILE A 82 -1.42 -0.39 19.08
C ILE A 82 -0.54 -1.63 19.20
N TYR A 83 -1.02 -2.77 18.69
CA TYR A 83 -0.20 -3.97 18.65
C TYR A 83 1.03 -3.79 17.73
N GLU A 84 2.19 -4.29 18.17
CA GLU A 84 3.43 -4.23 17.38
C GLU A 84 3.30 -4.91 16.01
N SER A 85 2.47 -5.97 15.92
CA SER A 85 2.15 -6.64 14.66
C SER A 85 1.52 -5.71 13.63
N VAL A 86 0.66 -4.77 14.08
CA VAL A 86 0.00 -3.77 13.22
C VAL A 86 1.03 -2.76 12.71
N ASN A 87 1.91 -2.27 13.59
CA ASN A 87 3.00 -1.35 13.21
C ASN A 87 3.94 -1.99 12.17
N LYS A 88 4.37 -3.23 12.43
CA LYS A 88 5.21 -3.99 11.51
C LYS A 88 4.53 -4.17 10.15
N TRP A 89 3.27 -4.59 10.16
CA TRP A 89 2.50 -4.75 8.93
C TRP A 89 2.40 -3.45 8.14
N MET A 90 2.20 -2.30 8.80
CA MET A 90 2.14 -1.00 8.14
C MET A 90 3.47 -0.57 7.49
N ILE A 91 4.60 -0.90 8.13
CA ILE A 91 5.94 -0.64 7.59
C ILE A 91 6.17 -1.52 6.35
N ASP A 92 5.93 -2.83 6.48
CA ASP A 92 6.13 -3.80 5.41
C ASP A 92 5.22 -3.51 4.20
N ALA A 93 3.95 -3.18 4.46
CA ALA A 93 3.01 -2.74 3.43
C ALA A 93 3.46 -1.45 2.74
N GLY A 94 4.02 -0.50 3.50
CA GLY A 94 4.55 0.74 2.94
C GLY A 94 5.70 0.52 1.99
N LYS A 95 6.67 -0.29 2.39
CA LYS A 95 7.81 -0.67 1.56
C LYS A 95 7.36 -1.41 0.29
N ALA A 96 6.43 -2.35 0.41
CA ALA A 96 5.89 -3.09 -0.73
C ALA A 96 5.17 -2.18 -1.74
N ILE A 97 4.44 -1.17 -1.26
CA ILE A 97 3.78 -0.15 -2.12
C ILE A 97 4.84 0.67 -2.86
N GLU A 98 5.83 1.22 -2.15
CA GLU A 98 6.90 2.03 -2.73
C GLU A 98 7.65 1.26 -3.84
N GLU A 99 8.09 0.04 -3.55
CA GLU A 99 8.79 -0.77 -4.53
C GLU A 99 7.93 -1.17 -5.74
N ALA A 100 6.60 -1.21 -5.59
CA ALA A 100 5.67 -1.44 -6.69
C ALA A 100 5.46 -0.18 -7.52
N GLU A 101 5.31 0.98 -6.88
CA GLU A 101 5.19 2.28 -7.54
C GLU A 101 6.45 2.61 -8.37
N GLU A 102 7.65 2.39 -7.83
CA GLU A 102 8.92 2.53 -8.56
C GLU A 102 8.98 1.62 -9.80
N PHE A 103 8.57 0.36 -9.65
CA PHE A 103 8.55 -0.60 -10.76
C PHE A 103 7.59 -0.16 -11.88
N ILE A 104 6.39 0.30 -11.51
CA ILE A 104 5.37 0.79 -12.45
C ILE A 104 5.86 2.05 -13.17
N GLN A 105 6.48 2.98 -12.45
CA GLN A 105 7.05 4.19 -13.04
C GLN A 105 8.17 3.86 -14.04
N GLY A 106 9.03 2.89 -13.70
CA GLY A 106 10.05 2.37 -14.60
C GLY A 106 9.47 1.75 -15.88
N GLU A 107 8.35 1.02 -15.78
CA GLU A 107 7.63 0.52 -16.95
C GLU A 107 7.07 1.65 -17.81
N GLU A 108 6.43 2.65 -17.21
CA GLU A 108 5.84 3.75 -17.97
C GLU A 108 6.91 4.54 -18.75
N GLN A 109 8.09 4.72 -18.15
CA GLN A 109 9.25 5.27 -18.84
C GLN A 109 9.74 4.37 -19.99
N ALA A 110 9.83 3.05 -19.77
CA ALA A 110 10.21 2.10 -20.82
C ALA A 110 9.19 2.07 -21.98
N LYS A 111 7.90 2.20 -21.67
CA LYS A 111 6.82 2.29 -22.65
C LYS A 111 6.95 3.57 -23.50
N LYS A 112 7.23 4.71 -22.87
CA LYS A 112 7.54 5.97 -23.58
C LYS A 112 8.73 5.80 -24.52
N ARG A 113 9.84 5.21 -24.06
CA ARG A 113 11.02 4.92 -24.91
C ARG A 113 10.68 4.01 -26.09
N CYS A 114 9.83 3.01 -25.88
CA CYS A 114 9.38 2.12 -26.95
C CYS A 114 8.54 2.83 -28.02
N PHE A 115 7.72 3.82 -27.64
CA PHE A 115 7.03 4.68 -28.62
C PHE A 115 7.98 5.60 -29.40
N VAL A 116 9.17 5.86 -28.88
CA VAL A 116 10.27 6.61 -29.53
C VAL A 116 11.19 5.65 -30.33
N GLY A 117 10.81 4.38 -30.49
CA GLY A 117 11.56 3.37 -31.25
C GLY A 117 12.68 2.67 -30.46
N LEU A 118 12.83 2.95 -29.16
CA LEU A 118 13.86 2.39 -28.29
C LEU A 118 13.26 1.35 -27.32
N CYS A 119 12.67 0.29 -27.86
CA CYS A 119 12.03 -0.76 -27.06
C CYS A 119 13.08 -1.70 -26.41
N PRO A 120 12.92 -2.06 -25.12
CA PRO A 120 13.72 -3.11 -24.50
C PRO A 120 13.51 -4.47 -25.18
N ASP A 121 14.54 -5.32 -25.18
CA ASP A 121 14.51 -6.65 -25.78
C ASP A 121 13.48 -7.59 -25.09
N LEU A 122 13.10 -8.66 -25.78
CA LEU A 122 12.11 -9.64 -25.31
C LEU A 122 12.52 -10.36 -24.02
N LYS A 123 13.81 -10.66 -23.84
CA LYS A 123 14.36 -11.32 -22.64
C LYS A 123 14.27 -10.38 -21.43
N THR A 124 14.57 -9.10 -21.61
CA THR A 124 14.40 -8.07 -20.59
C THR A 124 12.93 -7.94 -20.19
N ARG A 125 11.99 -7.91 -21.15
CA ARG A 125 10.55 -7.92 -20.83
C ARG A 125 10.12 -9.16 -20.06
N TYR A 126 10.65 -10.34 -20.40
CA TYR A 126 10.36 -11.57 -19.68
C TYR A 126 10.82 -11.50 -18.22
N LEU A 127 12.04 -11.02 -17.96
CA LEU A 127 12.57 -10.85 -16.61
C LEU A 127 11.74 -9.85 -15.79
N LEU A 128 11.34 -8.73 -16.41
CA LEU A 128 10.45 -7.75 -15.79
C LEU A 128 9.08 -8.36 -15.46
N SER A 129 8.51 -9.19 -16.35
CA SER A 129 7.26 -9.91 -16.08
C SER A 129 7.35 -10.79 -14.84
N LYS A 130 8.47 -11.51 -14.68
CA LYS A 130 8.69 -12.39 -13.52
C LYS A 130 8.91 -11.59 -12.25
N LYS A 131 9.59 -10.43 -12.33
CA LYS A 131 9.73 -9.51 -11.19
C LYS A 131 8.37 -8.94 -10.76
N ALA A 132 7.53 -8.54 -11.71
CA ALA A 132 6.18 -8.05 -11.43
C ALA A 132 5.31 -9.11 -10.76
N GLU A 133 5.34 -10.34 -11.28
CA GLU A 133 4.62 -11.49 -10.71
C GLU A 133 5.04 -11.76 -9.25
N LYS A 134 6.35 -11.78 -8.97
CA LYS A 134 6.86 -11.97 -7.60
C LYS A 134 6.42 -10.85 -6.64
N LYS A 135 6.45 -9.59 -7.09
CA LYS A 135 5.99 -8.45 -6.29
C LYS A 135 4.49 -8.52 -6.01
N ALA A 136 3.68 -8.89 -7.01
CA ALA A 136 2.25 -9.06 -6.83
C ALA A 136 1.92 -10.16 -5.81
N LEU A 137 2.66 -11.28 -5.85
CA LEU A 137 2.53 -12.35 -4.86
C LEU A 137 2.93 -11.90 -3.45
N ALA A 138 4.00 -11.12 -3.31
CA ALA A 138 4.41 -10.57 -2.02
C ALA A 138 3.35 -9.64 -1.44
N ILE A 139 2.76 -8.77 -2.27
CA ILE A 139 1.66 -7.88 -1.89
C ILE A 139 0.40 -8.67 -1.49
N ASP A 140 0.04 -9.70 -2.25
CA ASP A 140 -1.09 -10.57 -1.93
C ASP A 140 -0.87 -11.30 -0.59
N THR A 141 0.33 -11.84 -0.38
CA THR A 141 0.71 -12.49 0.88
C THR A 141 0.57 -11.54 2.06
N LEU A 142 1.18 -10.35 1.98
CA LEU A 142 1.09 -9.31 3.01
C LEU A 142 -0.36 -8.89 3.26
N ARG A 143 -1.18 -8.78 2.21
CA ARG A 143 -2.60 -8.44 2.37
C ARG A 143 -3.35 -9.53 3.15
N ASN A 144 -3.01 -10.80 2.93
CA ASN A 144 -3.68 -11.94 3.56
C ASN A 144 -3.05 -12.32 4.91
N GLU A 145 -2.04 -11.58 5.36
CA GLU A 145 -1.31 -11.85 6.60
C GLU A 145 -2.10 -11.36 7.82
N GLY A 146 -2.55 -12.32 8.64
CA GLY A 146 -3.01 -12.14 10.03
C GLY A 146 -4.36 -11.44 10.26
N ASP A 147 -4.97 -11.73 11.40
CA ASP A 147 -6.14 -11.03 11.93
C ASP A 147 -5.73 -9.61 12.35
N LEU A 148 -5.98 -8.65 11.46
CA LEU A 148 -6.02 -7.22 11.80
C LEU A 148 -7.36 -6.82 12.45
N ASP A 149 -8.16 -7.81 12.86
CA ASP A 149 -9.48 -7.63 13.48
C ASP A 149 -9.37 -6.98 14.87
N SER A 150 -8.26 -7.21 15.58
CA SER A 150 -7.92 -6.49 16.80
C SER A 150 -6.64 -5.69 16.60
N ILE A 151 -6.77 -4.37 16.52
CA ILE A 151 -5.66 -3.46 16.20
C ILE A 151 -4.98 -2.85 17.43
N SER A 152 -5.66 -2.87 18.58
CA SER A 152 -5.27 -2.13 19.76
C SER A 152 -5.74 -2.82 21.04
N PHE A 153 -5.12 -2.46 22.16
CA PHE A 153 -5.52 -2.88 23.50
C PHE A 153 -5.53 -1.70 24.46
N ARG A 154 -6.37 -1.77 25.49
CA ARG A 154 -6.37 -0.78 26.58
C ARG A 154 -5.23 -1.13 27.54
N PRO A 155 -4.20 -0.28 27.70
CA PRO A 155 -3.16 -0.52 28.69
C PRO A 155 -3.78 -0.49 30.08
N ARG A 156 -3.27 -1.35 30.98
CA ARG A 156 -3.70 -1.35 32.38
C ARG A 156 -3.24 -0.03 32.99
N LEU A 157 -4.18 0.77 33.52
CA LEU A 157 -3.84 1.95 34.32
C LEU A 157 -2.98 1.48 35.52
N LEU A 158 -1.66 1.63 35.40
CA LEU A 158 -0.79 1.59 36.56
C LEU A 158 -1.24 2.76 37.41
N GLN A 159 -1.92 2.47 38.53
CA GLN A 159 -2.26 3.48 39.51
C GLN A 159 -0.95 4.10 39.97
N ILE A 160 -0.58 5.23 39.37
CA ILE A 160 0.32 6.17 39.99
C ILE A 160 -0.46 6.64 41.20
N VAL A 161 -0.26 5.96 42.34
CA VAL A 161 -0.66 6.51 43.62
C VAL A 161 0.09 7.82 43.71
N ALA A 162 -0.61 8.93 43.46
CA ALA A 162 -0.05 10.25 43.63
C ALA A 162 0.52 10.29 45.05
N SER A 163 1.80 10.60 45.18
CA SER A 163 2.47 10.80 46.47
C SER A 163 1.98 12.10 47.14
N SER A 164 0.67 12.39 47.08
CA SER A 164 0.08 13.62 47.60
C SER A 164 -0.54 13.45 48.99
N VAL A 165 -0.31 12.32 49.67
CA VAL A 165 -0.86 12.09 51.02
C VAL A 165 0.09 12.56 52.14
N TYR A 166 1.37 12.83 51.88
CA TYR A 166 2.32 13.24 52.93
C TYR A 166 2.87 14.67 52.86
N HIS A 167 2.54 15.48 51.85
CA HIS A 167 2.93 16.90 51.84
C HIS A 167 1.77 17.82 52.22
N ARG A 168 1.24 17.61 53.43
CA ARG A 168 0.43 18.62 54.12
C ARG A 168 1.36 19.41 55.02
N GLU A 169 2.26 20.20 54.43
CA GLU A 169 2.84 21.32 55.18
C GLU A 169 1.71 22.27 55.49
N ALA A 170 1.49 22.46 56.79
CA ALA A 170 0.38 23.21 57.36
C ALA A 170 0.26 24.58 56.68
N LEU A 171 -0.93 24.89 56.17
CA LEU A 171 -1.31 26.26 55.84
C LEU A 171 -1.26 27.09 57.14
N ASN A 172 -0.09 27.64 57.44
CA ASN A 172 0.16 28.57 58.54
C ASN A 172 -0.59 29.92 58.38
N SER A 173 -1.57 30.02 57.47
CA SER A 173 -2.35 31.26 57.28
C SER A 173 -3.40 31.48 58.37
N ARG A 174 -3.75 30.46 59.17
CA ARG A 174 -4.71 30.62 60.28
C ARG A 174 -4.10 31.06 61.61
N VAL A 175 -2.78 30.95 61.78
CA VAL A 175 -2.09 31.37 63.02
C VAL A 175 -1.74 32.88 63.00
N LEU A 176 -1.66 33.50 61.82
CA LEU A 176 -1.28 34.92 61.70
C LEU A 176 -2.43 35.91 61.88
N PHE A 177 -3.70 35.49 61.89
CA PHE A 177 -4.83 36.43 62.05
C PHE A 177 -5.26 36.62 63.51
N GLU A 178 -5.04 35.63 64.37
CA GLU A 178 -5.36 35.76 65.82
C GLU A 178 -4.26 36.49 66.61
N ALA A 179 -3.04 36.63 66.07
CA ALA A 179 -1.96 37.36 66.73
C ALA A 179 -2.02 38.88 66.54
N SER A 180 -2.90 39.40 65.68
CA SER A 180 -2.99 40.84 65.36
C SER A 180 -4.04 41.62 66.16
N TYR A 181 -5.00 40.98 66.83
CA TYR A 181 -6.04 41.68 67.59
C TYR A 181 -6.38 40.93 68.88
N GLY A 182 -5.88 41.41 70.03
CA GLY A 182 -6.43 40.97 71.31
C GLY A 182 -5.56 41.06 72.56
N CYS A 183 -4.53 41.91 72.60
CA CYS A 183 -3.90 42.31 73.88
C CYS A 183 -4.25 43.78 74.16
N SER A 184 -5.36 44.00 74.89
CA SER A 184 -5.74 45.21 75.67
C SER A 184 -7.11 44.87 76.28
N GLU A 185 -7.39 44.86 77.58
CA GLU A 185 -6.82 45.59 78.70
C GLU A 185 -7.08 44.83 80.00
N ARG A 186 -6.14 45.04 80.92
CA ARG A 186 -6.09 44.63 82.31
C ARG A 186 -6.83 45.67 83.16
N SER A 187 -7.75 45.26 84.01
CA SER A 187 -7.93 45.75 85.40
C SER A 187 -9.05 44.99 86.09
#